data_AF-A0A314Z6G8-F1
#
_entry.id   AF-A0A314Z6G8-F1
#
_cell.length_a   1.000
_cell.length_b   1.000
_cell.length_c   1.000
_cell.angle_alpha   90.00
_cell.angle_beta   90.00
_cell.angle_gamma   90.00
#
_symmetry.space_group_name_H-M   'P 1'
#
loop_
_entity.id
_entity.type
_entity.pdbx_description
1 polymer ?
#
loop_
_entity_poly.entity_id
_entity_poly.type
_entity_poly.pdbx_seq_one_letter_code
_entity_poly.pdbx_strand_id
1 'polypeptide(L)'
;MQFISSLKDNLNAEVALGIVTNVKEACEWLGYMYLFIRMRLNPLVYGIGWDEVVADPSLSLKQRALIADAARALDKATMMRFDEKSGNFLYRAWLNCKPLLYSILKC
;
A
#
# COMPACT_ATOMS: atom_id res chain seq x y z
N MET A 1 17.80 -5.80 0.18
CA MET A 1 16.47 -5.38 0.70
C MET A 1 15.36 -6.18 -0.01
N GLN A 2 15.14 -7.45 0.34
CA GLN A 2 14.08 -8.27 -0.30
C GLN A 2 12.65 -7.84 0.08
N PHE A 3 12.48 -7.16 1.22
CA PHE A 3 11.15 -6.76 1.70
C PHE A 3 10.49 -5.67 0.86
N ILE A 4 11.23 -4.64 0.44
CA ILE A 4 10.66 -3.52 -0.32
C ILE A 4 10.16 -3.98 -1.69
N SER A 5 10.84 -4.96 -2.30
CA SER A 5 10.34 -5.63 -3.50
C SER A 5 9.06 -6.40 -3.22
N SER A 6 9.04 -7.25 -2.19
CA SER A 6 7.85 -8.05 -1.85
C SER A 6 6.65 -7.22 -1.39
N LEU A 7 6.87 -6.04 -0.80
CA LEU A 7 5.79 -5.13 -0.38
C LEU A 7 4.92 -4.70 -1.56
N LYS A 8 5.54 -4.40 -2.71
CA LYS A 8 4.82 -3.97 -3.92
C LYS A 8 3.94 -5.10 -4.45
N ASP A 9 4.51 -6.30 -4.55
CA ASP A 9 3.79 -7.47 -5.06
C ASP A 9 2.63 -7.85 -4.12
N ASN A 10 2.87 -7.83 -2.82
CA ASN A 10 1.84 -8.11 -1.82
C ASN A 10 0.73 -7.04 -1.85
N LEU A 11 1.08 -5.76 -1.87
CA LEU A 11 0.09 -4.67 -1.95
C LEU A 11 -0.77 -4.80 -3.22
N ASN A 12 -0.14 -5.10 -4.36
CA ASN A 12 -0.87 -5.31 -5.61
C ASN A 12 -1.85 -6.49 -5.53
N ALA A 13 -1.47 -7.59 -4.88
CA ALA A 13 -2.35 -8.74 -4.68
C ALA A 13 -3.58 -8.38 -3.82
N GLU A 14 -3.37 -7.71 -2.69
CA GLU A 14 -4.47 -7.31 -1.79
C GLU A 14 -5.44 -6.31 -2.45
N VAL A 15 -4.91 -5.38 -3.26
CA VAL A 15 -5.72 -4.45 -4.06
C VAL A 15 -6.51 -5.19 -5.15
N ALA A 16 -5.93 -6.19 -5.80
CA ALA A 16 -6.62 -7.02 -6.80
C ALA A 16 -7.75 -7.86 -6.18
N LEU A 17 -7.57 -8.32 -4.93
CA LEU A 17 -8.58 -9.03 -4.15
C LEU A 17 -9.66 -8.12 -3.56
N GLY A 18 -9.46 -6.80 -3.58
CA GLY A 18 -10.37 -5.83 -2.98
C GLY A 18 -10.32 -5.79 -1.44
N ILE A 19 -9.30 -6.40 -0.83
CA ILE A 19 -9.08 -6.41 0.62
C ILE A 19 -8.59 -5.03 1.08
N VAL A 20 -7.79 -4.37 0.24
CA VAL A 20 -7.24 -3.05 0.49
C VAL A 20 -7.63 -2.11 -0.64
N THR A 21 -8.30 -1.00 -0.32
CA THR A 21 -8.85 -0.07 -1.31
C THR A 21 -8.25 1.33 -1.24
N ASN A 22 -7.55 1.66 -0.16
CA ASN A 22 -6.96 2.97 0.05
C ASN A 22 -5.72 2.91 0.96
N VAL A 23 -4.97 4.02 1.01
CA VAL A 23 -3.72 4.14 1.78
C VAL A 23 -3.94 3.87 3.28
N LYS A 24 -5.09 4.26 3.84
CA LYS A 24 -5.36 4.04 5.27
C LYS A 24 -5.48 2.54 5.57
N GLU A 25 -6.29 1.83 4.79
CA GLU A 25 -6.44 0.37 4.89
C GLU A 25 -5.11 -0.35 4.64
N ALA A 26 -4.32 0.11 3.68
CA ALA A 26 -3.00 -0.45 3.42
C ALA A 26 -2.04 -0.26 4.60
N CYS A 27 -2.08 0.89 5.29
CA CYS A 27 -1.30 1.12 6.50
C CYS A 27 -1.73 0.20 7.64
N GLU A 28 -3.04 -0.02 7.81
CA GLU A 28 -3.59 -0.95 8.80
C GLU A 28 -3.15 -2.39 8.49
N TRP A 29 -3.29 -2.84 7.23
CA TRP A 29 -2.81 -4.14 6.75
C TRP A 29 -1.30 -4.32 6.99
N LEU A 30 -0.49 -3.32 6.62
CA LEU A 30 0.95 -3.33 6.88
C LEU A 30 1.26 -3.38 8.38
N GLY A 31 0.43 -2.75 9.21
CA GLY A 31 0.52 -2.75 10.66
C GLY A 31 0.42 -4.14 11.30
N TYR A 32 -0.36 -5.03 10.68
CA TYR A 32 -0.51 -6.42 11.12
C TYR A 32 0.61 -7.35 10.63
N MET A 33 1.43 -6.90 9.67
CA MET A 33 2.52 -7.73 9.16
C MET A 33 3.62 -7.93 10.21
N TYR A 34 4.13 -9.17 10.28
CA TYR A 34 5.20 -9.55 11.21
C TYR A 34 6.41 -8.61 11.17
N LEU A 35 6.81 -8.16 9.98
CA LEU A 35 7.96 -7.26 9.85
C LEU A 35 7.72 -5.92 10.52
N PHE A 36 6.52 -5.35 10.40
CA PHE A 36 6.22 -4.05 10.98
C PHE A 36 6.22 -4.11 12.52
N ILE A 37 5.71 -5.21 13.08
CA ILE A 37 5.80 -5.50 14.52
C ILE A 37 7.27 -5.54 14.94
N ARG A 38 8.14 -6.22 14.18
CA ARG A 38 9.59 -6.29 14.45
C ARG A 38 10.28 -4.93 14.32
N MET A 39 9.89 -4.10 13.35
CA MET A 39 10.39 -2.74 13.18
C MET A 39 10.06 -1.86 14.39
N ARG A 40 8.85 -1.99 14.96
CA ARG A 40 8.48 -1.27 16.19
C ARG A 40 9.22 -1.76 17.42
N LEU A 41 9.48 -3.06 17.51
CA LEU A 41 10.19 -3.66 18.64
C LEU A 41 11.71 -3.39 18.60
N ASN A 42 12.32 -3.36 17.42
CA ASN A 42 13.77 -3.18 17.24
C ASN A 42 14.09 -2.20 16.09
N PRO A 43 13.70 -0.92 16.20
CA PRO A 43 13.77 0.05 15.10
C PRO A 43 15.17 0.28 14.53
N LEU A 44 16.19 0.30 15.40
CA LEU A 44 17.58 0.55 15.00
C LEU A 44 18.12 -0.51 14.02
N VAL A 45 17.69 -1.76 14.15
CA VAL A 45 18.11 -2.86 13.25
C VAL A 45 17.62 -2.63 11.82
N TYR A 46 16.52 -1.88 11.69
CA TYR A 46 15.92 -1.52 10.40
C TYR A 46 16.34 -0.12 9.92
N GLY A 47 17.36 0.48 10.55
CA GLY A 47 17.87 1.79 10.18
C GLY A 47 16.92 2.94 10.51
N ILE A 48 16.01 2.75 11.47
CA ILE A 48 15.11 3.79 11.97
C ILE A 48 15.80 4.45 13.18
N GLY A 49 16.08 5.74 13.07
CA GLY A 49 16.78 6.50 14.10
C GLY A 49 15.96 6.67 15.39
N TRP A 50 16.63 6.92 16.51
CA TRP A 50 15.94 7.21 17.78
C TRP A 50 15.09 8.47 17.72
N ASP A 51 15.52 9.47 16.96
CA ASP A 51 14.78 10.69 16.66
C ASP A 51 13.47 10.40 15.91
N GLU A 52 13.51 9.51 14.91
CA GLU A 52 12.31 9.04 14.20
C GLU A 52 11.35 8.31 15.14
N VAL A 53 11.87 7.44 16.02
CA VAL A 53 11.05 6.67 16.99
C VAL A 53 10.42 7.58 18.04
N VAL A 54 11.14 8.59 18.52
CA VAL A 54 10.60 9.55 19.49
C VAL A 54 9.53 10.43 18.86
N ALA A 55 9.72 10.84 17.61
CA ALA A 55 8.73 11.64 16.87
C ALA A 55 7.48 10.83 16.49
N ASP A 56 7.64 9.55 16.15
CA ASP A 56 6.53 8.65 15.78
C ASP A 56 6.76 7.22 16.32
N PRO A 57 6.41 6.96 17.60
CA PRO A 57 6.60 5.65 18.23
C PRO A 57 5.78 4.53 17.55
N SER A 58 4.72 4.91 16.84
CA SER A 58 3.87 3.99 16.09
C SER A 58 4.41 3.66 14.70
N LEU A 59 5.39 4.42 14.20
CA LEU A 59 5.92 4.38 12.84
C LEU A 59 4.85 4.58 11.75
N SER A 60 3.73 5.22 12.09
CA SER A 60 2.60 5.51 11.20
C SER A 60 2.99 6.33 9.95
N LEU A 61 3.86 7.32 10.11
CA LEU A 61 4.38 8.15 9.03
C LEU A 61 5.25 7.31 8.09
N LYS A 62 6.07 6.42 8.66
CA LYS A 62 6.90 5.49 7.89
C LYS A 62 6.04 4.51 7.08
N GLN A 63 4.98 3.96 7.67
CA GLN A 63 4.02 3.11 6.96
C GLN A 63 3.41 3.82 5.77
N ARG A 64 2.90 5.04 6.00
CA ARG A 64 2.26 5.83 4.96
C ARG A 64 3.23 6.13 3.81
N ALA A 65 4.48 6.47 4.14
CA ALA A 65 5.51 6.68 3.13
C ALA A 65 5.80 5.41 2.32
N LEU A 66 5.98 4.26 2.98
CA LEU A 66 6.24 2.98 2.32
C LEU A 66 5.08 2.55 1.40
N ILE A 67 3.84 2.67 1.87
CA ILE A 67 2.65 2.37 1.08
C ILE A 67 2.51 3.33 -0.10
N ALA A 68 2.70 4.63 0.11
CA ALA A 68 2.62 5.61 -0.97
C ALA A 68 3.71 5.38 -2.04
N ASP A 69 4.93 5.04 -1.63
CA ASP A 69 6.02 4.72 -2.54
C ASP A 69 5.77 3.44 -3.35
N ALA A 70 5.27 2.40 -2.68
CA ALA A 70 4.83 1.18 -3.35
C ALA A 70 3.70 1.48 -4.33
N ALA A 71 2.73 2.28 -3.93
CA ALA A 71 1.58 2.63 -4.76
C ALA A 71 1.97 3.43 -6.01
N ARG A 72 2.85 4.42 -5.87
CA ARG A 72 3.41 5.17 -7.00
C ARG A 72 4.18 4.27 -7.96
N ALA A 73 4.94 3.32 -7.43
CA ALA A 73 5.67 2.36 -8.26
C ALA A 73 4.72 1.44 -9.05
N LEU A 74 3.65 0.95 -8.43
CA LEU A 74 2.65 0.10 -9.07
C LEU A 74 1.80 0.84 -10.12
N ASP A 75 1.48 2.12 -9.87
CA ASP A 75 0.80 2.98 -10.85
C ASP A 75 1.67 3.21 -12.09
N LYS A 76 2.96 3.52 -11.88
CA LYS A 76 3.96 3.64 -12.96
C LYS A 76 4.14 2.32 -13.72
N ALA A 77 4.12 1.19 -13.03
CA ALA A 77 4.20 -0.15 -13.63
C ALA A 77 2.89 -0.61 -14.28
N THR A 78 1.84 0.21 -14.26
CA THR A 78 0.53 -0.10 -14.86
C THR A 78 -0.18 -1.31 -14.24
N MET A 79 0.04 -1.59 -12.96
CA MET A 79 -0.61 -2.70 -12.25
C MET A 79 -1.88 -2.26 -11.51
N MET A 80 -1.89 -1.04 -10.97
CA MET A 80 -3.06 -0.41 -10.37
C MET A 80 -3.13 1.08 -10.77
N ARG A 81 -4.18 1.79 -10.37
CA ARG A 81 -4.24 3.26 -10.40
C ARG A 81 -4.23 3.78 -8.98
N PHE A 82 -3.42 4.81 -8.74
CA PHE A 82 -3.33 5.47 -7.44
C PHE A 82 -3.74 6.93 -7.58
N ASP A 83 -4.74 7.37 -6.81
CA ASP A 83 -5.09 8.78 -6.70
C ASP A 83 -4.43 9.37 -5.44
N GLU A 84 -3.40 10.19 -5.63
CA GLU A 84 -2.66 10.81 -4.52
C GLU A 84 -3.51 11.76 -3.68
N LYS A 85 -4.54 12.38 -4.26
CA LYS A 85 -5.38 13.35 -3.54
C LYS A 85 -6.31 12.65 -2.55
N SER A 86 -6.98 11.60 -2.99
CA SER A 86 -7.90 10.83 -2.15
C SER A 86 -7.21 9.72 -1.36
N GLY A 87 -6.04 9.25 -1.83
CA GLY A 87 -5.36 8.08 -1.29
C GLY A 87 -5.99 6.76 -1.73
N ASN A 88 -6.86 6.75 -2.74
CA ASN A 88 -7.56 5.56 -3.19
C ASN A 88 -6.77 4.75 -4.22
N PHE A 89 -6.97 3.43 -4.19
CA PHE A 89 -6.45 2.48 -5.16
C PHE A 89 -7.58 1.95 -6.04
N LEU A 90 -7.31 1.82 -7.33
CA LEU A 90 -8.22 1.18 -8.27
C LEU A 90 -7.44 0.13 -9.05
N TYR A 91 -7.85 -1.13 -8.95
CA TYR A 91 -7.20 -2.19 -9.71
C TYR A 91 -7.42 -1.98 -11.22
N ARG A 92 -6.34 -2.15 -12.00
CA ARG A 92 -6.35 -1.74 -13.41
C ARG A 92 -7.13 -2.69 -14.32
N ALA A 93 -7.17 -3.98 -14.04
CA ALA A 93 -7.97 -4.89 -14.87
C ALA A 93 -9.48 -4.66 -14.69
N TRP A 94 -9.93 -4.21 -13.51
CA TRP A 94 -11.31 -3.73 -13.29
C TRP A 94 -11.64 -2.51 -14.16
N LEU A 95 -10.67 -1.62 -14.42
CA LEU A 95 -10.86 -0.45 -15.29
C LEU A 95 -11.00 -0.85 -16.77
N ASN A 96 -10.30 -1.89 -17.21
CA ASN A 96 -10.45 -2.42 -18.58
C ASN A 96 -11.78 -3.16 -18.78
N CYS A 97 -12.39 -3.69 -17.71
CA CYS A 97 -13.72 -4.31 -17.74
C CYS A 97 -14.88 -3.33 -17.48
N LYS A 98 -14.60 -2.11 -16.97
CA LYS A 98 -15.64 -1.08 -16.72
C LYS A 98 -16.45 -0.66 -17.96
N PRO A 99 -15.86 -0.57 -19.18
CA PRO A 99 -16.63 -0.30 -20.39
C PRO A 99 -17.70 -1.37 -20.66
N LEU A 100 -17.42 -2.63 -20.30
CA LEU A 100 -18.34 -3.77 -20.48
C LEU A 100 -19.45 -3.80 -19.42
N LEU A 101 -19.17 -3.43 -18.17
CA LEU A 101 -20.21 -3.36 -17.13
C LEU A 101 -21.22 -2.22 -17.37
N TYR A 102 -20.77 -1.06 -17.85
CA TYR A 102 -21.67 0.06 -18.15
C TYR A 102 -22.60 -0.21 -19.35
N SER A 103 -22.21 -1.10 -20.28
CA SER A 103 -23.08 -1.55 -21.37
C SER A 103 -24.08 -2.64 -20.96
N ILE A 104 -23.79 -3.45 -19.92
CA ILE A 104 -24.67 -4.53 -19.46
C ILE A 104 -25.70 -4.03 -18.43
N LEU A 105 -25.35 -3.05 -17.59
CA LEU A 105 -26.24 -2.48 -16.56
C LEU A 105 -27.21 -1.40 -17.08
N LYS A 106 -27.24 -1.15 -18.40
CA LYS A 106 -28.18 -0.22 -19.07
C LYS A 106 -29.25 -0.91 -19.92
N CYS A 107 -29.43 -2.22 -19.75
CA CYS A 107 -30.56 -2.96 -20.32
C CYS A 107 -31.62 -3.24 -19.26
#